data_AF-A0AB32WDS4-F1
#
_entry.id   AF-A0AB32WDS4-F1
#
_cell.length_a   1.000
_cell.length_b   1.000
_cell.length_c   1.000
_cell.angle_alpha   90.00
_cell.angle_beta   90.00
_cell.angle_gamma   90.00
#
_symmetry.space_group_name_H-M   'P 1'
#
loop_
_entity.id
_entity.type
_entity.pdbx_description
1 polymer ?
#
loop_
_entity_poly.entity_id
_entity_poly.type
_entity_poly.pdbx_seq_one_letter_code
_entity_poly.pdbx_strand_id
1 'polypeptide(L)'
;MFVCSSQTRCCPKERKLRGRKAAIALKGVKRRLLISQSLSKPPPMNTRRGKTVKLNATITRLKREMQEIREDQNRIREGRRPVKEKFDDVLSECDETELITRQSICTRLRLTLMFQILKARQNNDFAKAAQLTTSLRELIAQQENESLQQSDGPKSK
;
A
#
# COMPACT_ATOMS: atom_id res chain seq x y z
N MET A 1 -6.39 -98.31 6.77
CA MET A 1 -6.35 -97.00 7.45
C MET A 1 -5.39 -97.09 8.62
N PHE A 2 -4.32 -96.29 8.66
CA PHE A 2 -3.72 -95.76 9.88
C PHE A 2 -2.92 -94.50 9.54
N VAL A 3 -2.99 -93.55 10.46
CA VAL A 3 -2.78 -92.10 10.33
C VAL A 3 -1.30 -91.73 10.49
N CYS A 4 -0.81 -90.73 9.74
CA CYS A 4 0.30 -89.90 10.21
C CYS A 4 0.24 -88.49 9.61
N SER A 5 -0.68 -87.69 10.14
CA SER A 5 -0.73 -86.24 10.01
C SER A 5 0.02 -85.64 11.20
N SER A 6 1.21 -85.04 11.00
CA SER A 6 1.63 -83.73 11.56
C SER A 6 3.15 -83.49 11.57
N GLN A 7 3.49 -82.25 11.22
CA GLN A 7 4.59 -81.42 11.76
C GLN A 7 6.05 -81.63 11.27
N THR A 8 6.35 -80.91 10.18
CA THR A 8 7.53 -80.03 9.98
C THR A 8 8.72 -80.22 10.94
N ARG A 9 9.76 -80.93 10.46
CA ARG A 9 11.11 -80.86 11.05
C ARG A 9 11.67 -79.45 10.89
N CYS A 10 11.63 -78.64 11.94
CA CYS A 10 12.31 -77.35 11.95
C CYS A 10 13.82 -77.55 12.20
N CYS A 11 14.67 -77.27 11.20
CA CYS A 11 16.12 -77.32 11.32
C CYS A 11 16.66 -76.47 12.51
N PRO A 12 17.63 -76.95 13.31
CA PRO A 12 18.18 -76.22 14.46
C PRO A 12 18.74 -74.82 14.13
N LYS A 13 19.27 -74.65 12.91
CA LYS A 13 19.77 -73.36 12.40
C LYS A 13 18.64 -72.33 12.28
N GLU A 14 17.44 -72.75 11.89
CA GLU A 14 16.28 -71.85 11.80
C GLU A 14 15.76 -71.42 13.18
N ARG A 15 15.79 -72.32 14.17
CA ARG A 15 15.38 -72.00 15.55
C ARG A 15 16.28 -70.91 16.16
N LYS A 16 17.60 -70.99 15.93
CA LYS A 16 18.56 -69.95 16.33
C LYS A 16 18.31 -68.62 15.62
N LEU A 17 18.00 -68.65 14.32
CA LEU A 17 17.70 -67.45 13.54
C LEU A 17 16.39 -66.79 13.98
N ARG A 18 15.33 -67.58 14.26
CA ARG A 18 14.06 -67.10 14.84
C ARG A 18 14.28 -66.44 16.21
N GLY A 19 15.08 -67.07 17.09
CA GLY A 19 15.43 -66.49 18.39
C GLY A 19 16.18 -65.15 18.28
N ARG A 20 17.15 -65.04 17.36
CA ARG A 20 17.87 -63.78 17.10
C ARG A 20 16.94 -62.68 16.57
N LYS A 21 16.06 -63.00 15.61
CA LYS A 21 15.06 -62.05 15.08
C LYS A 21 14.09 -61.59 16.17
N ALA A 22 13.60 -62.50 17.00
CA ALA A 22 12.74 -62.15 18.14
C ALA A 22 13.44 -61.25 19.16
N ALA A 23 14.72 -61.52 19.47
CA ALA A 23 15.51 -60.66 20.37
C ALA A 23 15.74 -59.25 19.81
N ILE A 24 15.98 -59.11 18.50
CA ILE A 24 16.11 -57.81 17.83
C ILE A 24 14.77 -57.05 17.86
N ALA A 25 13.65 -57.74 17.57
CA ALA A 25 12.32 -57.15 17.63
C ALA A 25 11.99 -56.67 19.05
N LEU A 26 12.24 -57.49 20.08
CA LEU A 26 12.05 -57.12 21.50
C LEU A 26 12.91 -55.92 21.91
N LYS A 27 14.16 -55.83 21.45
CA LYS A 27 15.01 -54.66 21.66
C LYS A 27 14.44 -53.41 21.00
N GLY A 28 13.89 -53.53 19.79
CA GLY A 28 13.22 -52.43 19.08
C GLY A 28 11.96 -51.94 19.81
N VAL A 29 11.14 -52.87 20.31
CA VAL A 29 9.94 -52.56 21.11
C VAL A 29 10.31 -51.86 22.42
N LYS A 30 11.31 -52.38 23.15
CA LYS A 30 11.79 -51.77 24.41
C LYS A 30 12.34 -50.36 24.18
N ARG A 31 13.09 -50.14 23.09
CA ARG A 31 13.60 -48.80 22.73
C ARG A 31 12.47 -47.83 22.39
N ARG A 32 11.44 -48.28 21.66
CA ARG A 32 10.25 -47.48 21.34
C ARG A 32 9.46 -47.09 22.60
N LEU A 33 9.29 -48.02 23.53
CA LEU A 33 8.62 -47.78 24.81
C LEU A 33 9.36 -46.76 25.69
N LEU A 34 10.70 -46.81 25.72
CA LEU A 34 11.52 -45.84 26.46
C LEU A 34 11.40 -44.43 25.85
N ILE A 35 11.36 -44.32 24.52
CA ILE A 35 11.17 -43.03 23.83
C ILE A 35 9.77 -42.46 24.15
N SER A 36 8.71 -43.27 24.06
CA SER A 36 7.35 -42.81 24.38
C SER A 36 7.22 -42.35 25.83
N GLN A 37 7.85 -43.06 26.78
CA GLN A 37 7.89 -42.65 28.20
C GLN A 37 8.70 -41.38 28.45
N SER A 38 9.68 -41.07 27.59
CA SER A 38 10.45 -39.83 27.69
C SER A 38 9.71 -38.61 27.12
N LEU A 39 8.84 -38.81 26.13
CA LEU A 39 8.02 -37.76 25.52
C LEU A 39 6.79 -37.40 26.37
N SER A 40 6.29 -38.34 27.18
CA SER A 40 5.18 -38.08 28.11
C SER A 40 5.61 -37.33 29.37
N LYS A 41 6.91 -37.19 29.64
CA LYS A 41 7.42 -36.46 30.80
C LYS A 41 7.43 -34.96 30.51
N PRO A 42 6.83 -34.12 31.38
CA PRO A 42 6.91 -32.69 31.20
C PRO A 42 8.37 -32.24 31.27
N PRO A 43 8.83 -31.35 30.37
CA PRO A 43 10.19 -30.83 30.43
C PRO A 43 10.45 -30.16 31.78
N PRO A 44 11.69 -30.25 32.30
CA PRO A 44 12.01 -29.77 33.64
C PRO A 44 11.74 -28.26 33.78
N MET A 45 11.23 -27.85 34.94
CA MET A 45 10.78 -26.49 35.26
C MET A 45 11.76 -25.37 34.85
N ASN A 46 13.06 -25.61 34.98
CA ASN A 46 14.13 -24.69 34.58
C ASN A 46 14.13 -24.36 33.08
N THR A 47 13.85 -25.34 32.20
CA THR A 47 13.78 -25.14 30.75
C THR A 47 12.52 -24.38 30.33
N ARG A 48 11.39 -24.56 31.04
CA ARG A 48 10.16 -23.78 30.82
C ARG A 48 10.37 -22.33 31.24
N ARG A 49 10.91 -22.10 32.44
CA ARG A 49 11.23 -20.76 32.96
C ARG A 49 12.20 -20.02 32.06
N GLY A 50 13.25 -20.69 31.56
CA GLY A 50 14.20 -20.10 30.61
C GLY A 50 13.57 -19.68 29.27
N LYS A 51 12.60 -20.45 28.75
CA LYS A 51 11.85 -20.08 27.54
C LYS A 51 10.96 -18.86 27.78
N THR A 52 10.26 -18.81 28.91
CA THR A 52 9.42 -17.65 29.28
C THR A 52 10.24 -16.38 29.47
N VAL A 53 11.42 -16.47 30.10
CA VAL A 53 12.33 -15.32 30.27
C VAL A 53 12.82 -14.80 28.92
N LYS A 54 13.22 -15.69 27.99
CA LYS A 54 13.61 -15.29 26.64
C LYS A 54 12.46 -14.62 25.89
N LEU A 55 11.26 -15.18 25.96
CA LEU A 55 10.06 -14.60 25.34
C LEU A 55 9.76 -13.20 25.90
N ASN A 56 9.82 -13.04 27.23
CA ASN A 56 9.60 -11.76 27.88
C ASN A 56 10.64 -10.72 27.46
N ALA A 57 11.92 -11.11 27.33
CA ALA A 57 12.96 -10.23 26.83
C ALA A 57 12.69 -9.79 25.38
N THR A 58 12.24 -10.70 24.51
CA THR A 58 11.84 -10.37 23.14
C THR A 58 10.64 -9.43 23.11
N ILE A 59 9.61 -9.68 23.91
CA ILE A 59 8.43 -8.81 24.01
C ILE A 59 8.83 -7.40 24.47
N THR A 60 9.69 -7.28 25.48
CA THR A 60 10.16 -5.98 25.96
C THR A 60 10.98 -5.24 24.90
N ARG A 61 11.81 -5.96 24.13
CA ARG A 61 12.56 -5.37 23.01
C ARG A 61 11.61 -4.86 21.92
N LEU A 62 10.66 -5.69 21.50
CA LEU A 62 9.66 -5.32 20.50
C LEU A 62 8.81 -4.12 20.94
N LYS A 63 8.43 -4.05 22.22
CA LYS A 63 7.70 -2.88 22.76
C LYS A 63 8.52 -1.60 22.64
N ARG A 64 9.83 -1.66 22.85
CA ARG A 64 10.72 -0.50 22.67
C ARG A 64 10.81 -0.10 21.21
N GLU A 65 11.09 -1.05 20.32
CA GLU A 65 11.17 -0.82 18.88
C GLU A 65 9.85 -0.23 18.34
N MET A 66 8.71 -0.75 18.79
CA MET A 66 7.39 -0.20 18.44
C MET A 66 7.18 1.23 18.92
N GLN A 67 7.72 1.59 20.09
CA GLN A 67 7.61 2.93 20.63
C GLN A 67 8.48 3.91 19.82
N GLU A 68 9.71 3.52 19.49
CA GLU A 68 10.61 4.28 18.62
C GLU A 68 9.98 4.52 17.23
N ILE A 69 9.42 3.48 16.61
CA ILE A 69 8.71 3.60 15.32
C ILE A 69 7.54 4.58 15.42
N ARG A 70 6.78 4.60 16.53
CA ARG A 70 5.68 5.56 16.72
C ARG A 70 6.18 6.99 16.81
N GLU A 71 7.28 7.21 17.51
CA GLU A 71 7.91 8.52 17.63
C GLU A 71 8.41 9.01 16.28
N ASP A 72 9.06 8.14 15.51
CA ASP A 72 9.50 8.44 14.14
C ASP A 72 8.32 8.76 13.22
N GLN A 73 7.24 7.98 13.27
CA GLN A 73 6.03 8.26 12.49
C GLN A 73 5.39 9.60 12.85
N ASN A 74 5.45 10.00 14.12
CA ASN A 74 4.96 11.31 14.55
C ASN A 74 5.86 12.42 14.00
N ARG A 75 7.19 12.27 14.11
CA ARG A 75 8.16 13.20 13.51
C ARG A 75 7.97 13.36 12.00
N ILE A 76 7.73 12.26 11.29
CA ILE A 76 7.45 12.28 9.84
C ILE A 76 6.14 13.03 9.55
N ARG A 77 5.08 12.76 10.32
CA ARG A 77 3.79 13.45 10.15
C ARG A 77 3.90 14.95 10.41
N GLU A 78 4.61 15.34 11.46
CA GLU A 78 4.85 16.73 11.81
C GLU A 78 5.71 17.42 10.76
N GLY A 79 6.79 16.77 10.28
CA GLY A 79 7.64 17.31 9.22
C GLY A 79 6.94 17.43 7.86
N ARG A 80 5.97 16.57 7.57
CA ARG A 80 5.16 16.62 6.34
C ARG A 80 4.10 17.73 6.36
N ARG A 81 3.57 18.10 7.52
CA ARG A 81 2.51 19.11 7.65
C ARG A 81 2.87 20.45 6.97
N PRO A 82 4.02 21.11 7.26
CA PRO A 82 4.35 22.38 6.65
C PRO A 82 4.64 22.25 5.14
N VAL A 83 5.13 21.10 4.69
CA VAL A 83 5.33 20.85 3.25
C VAL A 83 3.99 20.79 2.54
N LYS A 84 2.99 20.13 3.15
CA LYS A 84 1.64 20.07 2.59
C LYS A 84 1.00 21.45 2.53
N GLU A 85 1.06 22.22 3.61
CA GLU A 85 0.51 23.59 3.67
C GLU A 85 1.11 24.48 2.58
N LYS A 86 2.45 24.50 2.44
CA LYS A 86 3.11 25.23 1.36
C LYS A 86 2.70 24.75 -0.05
N PHE A 87 2.47 23.46 -0.22
CA PHE A 87 1.98 22.93 -1.50
C PHE A 87 0.56 23.39 -1.79
N ASP A 88 -0.32 23.39 -0.78
CA ASP A 88 -1.69 23.88 -0.90
C ASP A 88 -1.70 25.39 -1.22
N ASP A 89 -0.82 26.19 -0.61
CA ASP A 89 -0.61 27.60 -0.93
C ASP A 89 -0.14 27.80 -2.38
N VAL A 90 0.87 27.05 -2.83
CA VAL A 90 1.36 27.11 -4.22
C VAL A 90 0.29 26.71 -5.22
N LEU A 91 -0.54 25.71 -4.91
CA LEU A 91 -1.67 25.32 -5.75
C LEU A 91 -2.70 26.46 -5.84
N SER A 92 -3.01 27.12 -4.73
CA SER A 92 -3.90 28.29 -4.72
C SER A 92 -3.34 29.44 -5.56
N GLU A 93 -2.05 29.74 -5.45
CA GLU A 93 -1.40 30.76 -6.29
C GLU A 93 -1.43 30.38 -7.78
N CYS A 94 -1.29 29.08 -8.11
CA CYS A 94 -1.39 28.60 -9.47
C CYS A 94 -2.78 28.87 -10.08
N ASP A 95 -3.86 28.62 -9.32
CA ASP A 95 -5.23 28.92 -9.75
C ASP A 95 -5.42 30.43 -10.04
N GLU A 96 -4.85 31.30 -9.19
CA GLU A 96 -4.86 32.76 -9.42
C GLU A 96 -4.09 33.14 -10.71
N THR A 97 -2.93 32.55 -10.94
CA THR A 97 -2.14 32.83 -12.16
C THR A 97 -2.84 32.35 -13.43
N GLU A 98 -3.57 31.24 -13.38
CA GLU A 98 -4.38 30.75 -14.50
C GLU A 98 -5.50 31.74 -14.82
N LEU A 99 -6.21 32.22 -13.80
CA LEU A 99 -7.26 33.22 -13.95
C LEU A 99 -6.73 34.53 -14.56
N ILE A 100 -5.61 35.04 -14.03
CA ILE A 100 -4.95 36.25 -14.55
C ILE A 100 -4.49 36.04 -15.99
N THR A 101 -3.95 34.86 -16.31
CA THR A 101 -3.49 34.52 -17.66
C THR A 101 -4.65 34.51 -18.64
N ARG A 102 -5.76 33.86 -18.29
CA ARG A 102 -6.99 33.85 -19.09
C ARG A 102 -7.52 35.26 -19.34
N GLN A 103 -7.62 36.07 -18.29
CA GLN A 103 -8.07 37.47 -18.40
C GLN A 103 -7.11 38.32 -19.25
N SER A 104 -5.80 38.08 -19.14
CA SER A 104 -4.77 38.75 -19.93
C SER A 104 -4.89 38.40 -21.42
N ILE A 105 -5.13 37.14 -21.76
CA ILE A 105 -5.35 36.70 -23.15
C ILE A 105 -6.58 37.40 -23.72
N CYS A 106 -7.70 37.40 -23.00
CA CYS A 106 -8.92 38.08 -23.44
C CYS A 106 -8.70 39.58 -23.66
N THR A 107 -7.97 40.24 -22.75
CA THR A 107 -7.63 41.65 -22.88
C THR A 107 -6.77 41.92 -24.11
N ARG A 108 -5.76 41.08 -24.37
CA ARG A 108 -4.93 41.18 -25.58
C ARG A 108 -5.77 41.04 -26.85
N LEU A 109 -6.67 40.05 -26.91
CA LEU A 109 -7.57 39.86 -28.05
C LEU A 109 -8.46 41.08 -28.31
N ARG A 110 -9.08 41.64 -27.25
CA ARG A 110 -9.89 42.87 -27.34
C ARG A 110 -9.07 44.02 -27.92
N LEU A 111 -7.88 44.27 -27.39
CA LEU A 111 -6.99 45.32 -27.88
C LEU A 111 -6.60 45.10 -29.34
N THR A 112 -6.23 43.87 -29.73
CA THR A 112 -5.91 43.54 -31.12
C THR A 112 -7.06 43.85 -32.05
N LEU A 113 -8.30 43.45 -31.71
CA LEU A 113 -9.48 43.77 -32.50
C LEU A 113 -9.71 45.28 -32.60
N MET A 114 -9.58 46.01 -31.49
CA MET A 114 -9.71 47.48 -31.48
C MET A 114 -8.68 48.14 -32.41
N PHE A 115 -7.42 47.71 -32.38
CA PHE A 115 -6.39 48.21 -33.29
C PHE A 115 -6.70 47.89 -34.76
N GLN A 116 -7.19 46.69 -35.05
CA GLN A 116 -7.58 46.31 -36.40
C GLN A 116 -8.77 47.14 -36.92
N ILE A 117 -9.74 47.48 -36.05
CA ILE A 117 -10.85 48.37 -36.40
C ILE A 117 -10.33 49.76 -36.76
N LEU A 118 -9.44 50.33 -35.92
CA LEU A 118 -8.84 51.63 -36.20
C LEU A 118 -8.08 51.64 -37.53
N LYS A 119 -7.31 50.59 -37.81
CA LYS A 119 -6.60 50.41 -39.08
C LYS A 119 -7.54 50.28 -40.27
N ALA A 120 -8.64 49.53 -40.15
CA ALA A 120 -9.64 49.40 -41.20
C ALA A 120 -10.30 50.74 -41.51
N ARG A 121 -10.66 51.52 -40.48
CA ARG A 121 -11.20 52.88 -40.63
C ARG A 121 -10.19 53.84 -41.28
N GLN A 122 -8.92 53.79 -40.88
CA GLN A 122 -7.86 54.58 -41.50
C GLN A 122 -7.72 54.28 -42.99
N ASN A 123 -7.94 53.02 -43.40
CA ASN A 123 -7.91 52.58 -44.79
C ASN A 123 -9.24 52.80 -45.53
N ASN A 124 -10.23 53.45 -44.93
CA ASN A 124 -11.60 53.60 -45.44
C ASN A 124 -12.33 52.27 -45.73
N ASP A 125 -11.89 51.16 -45.12
CA ASP A 125 -12.56 49.86 -45.22
C ASP A 125 -13.62 49.72 -44.12
N PHE A 126 -14.76 50.37 -44.34
CA PHE A 126 -15.87 50.39 -43.38
C PHE A 126 -16.57 49.04 -43.25
N ALA A 127 -16.59 48.23 -44.31
CA ALA A 127 -17.17 46.88 -44.27
C ALA A 127 -16.39 46.00 -43.29
N LYS A 128 -15.05 45.98 -43.40
CA LYS A 128 -14.20 45.24 -42.47
C LYS A 128 -14.26 45.81 -41.06
N ALA A 129 -14.28 47.14 -40.91
CA ALA A 129 -14.42 47.77 -39.60
C ALA A 129 -15.73 47.36 -38.90
N ALA A 130 -16.84 47.28 -39.64
CA ALA A 130 -18.13 46.82 -39.12
C ALA A 130 -18.07 45.35 -38.68
N GLN A 131 -17.51 44.46 -39.51
CA GLN A 131 -17.34 43.05 -39.17
C GLN A 131 -16.52 42.85 -37.88
N LEU A 132 -15.35 43.50 -37.79
CA LEU A 132 -14.50 43.43 -36.61
C LEU A 132 -15.19 43.99 -35.36
N THR A 133 -16.03 45.03 -35.51
CA THR A 133 -16.81 45.59 -34.40
C THR A 133 -17.86 44.60 -33.90
N THR A 134 -18.51 43.86 -34.79
CA THR A 134 -19.44 42.78 -34.41
C THR A 134 -18.70 41.66 -33.69
N SER A 135 -17.57 41.20 -34.21
CA SER A 135 -16.74 40.18 -33.53
C SER A 135 -16.26 40.63 -32.15
N LEU A 136 -15.89 41.91 -31.98
CA LEU A 136 -15.52 42.45 -30.68
C LEU A 136 -16.70 42.43 -29.69
N ARG A 137 -17.92 42.75 -30.15
CA ARG A 137 -19.13 42.67 -29.32
C ARG A 137 -19.44 41.24 -28.89
N GLU A 138 -19.34 40.28 -29.79
CA GLU A 138 -19.55 38.86 -29.50
C GLU A 138 -18.54 38.36 -28.47
N LEU A 139 -17.26 38.71 -28.64
CA LEU A 139 -16.19 38.33 -27.71
C LEU A 139 -16.41 38.93 -26.30
N ILE A 140 -16.88 40.18 -26.21
CA ILE A 140 -17.20 40.79 -24.91
C ILE A 140 -18.36 40.07 -24.24
N ALA A 141 -19.44 39.78 -24.98
CA ALA A 141 -20.60 39.07 -24.47
C ALA A 141 -20.27 37.65 -24.00
N GLN A 142 -19.42 36.92 -24.74
CA GLN A 142 -18.94 35.59 -24.32
C GLN A 142 -18.19 35.66 -22.99
N GLN A 143 -17.29 36.65 -22.83
CA GLN A 143 -16.50 36.79 -21.60
C GLN A 143 -17.35 37.19 -20.38
N GLU A 144 -18.40 38.00 -20.55
CA GLU A 144 -19.33 38.34 -19.48
C GLU A 144 -20.07 37.10 -18.96
N ASN A 145 -20.51 36.22 -19.88
CA ASN A 145 -21.17 34.97 -19.52
C ASN A 145 -20.24 33.98 -18.77
N GLU A 146 -18.96 33.95 -19.10
CA GLU A 146 -17.97 33.10 -18.43
C GLU A 146 -17.67 33.57 -17.00
N SER A 147 -17.67 34.89 -16.75
CA SER A 147 -17.43 35.46 -15.42
C SER A 147 -18.55 35.18 -14.41
N LEU A 148 -19.78 34.94 -14.89
CA LEU A 148 -20.94 34.61 -14.05
C LEU A 148 -20.98 33.14 -13.60
N GLN A 149 -20.22 32.25 -14.25
CA GLN A 149 -20.20 30.81 -13.93
C GLN A 149 -19.13 30.43 -12.88
N GLN A 150 -18.24 31.36 -12.49
CA GLN A 150 -17.16 31.12 -11.52
C GLN A 150 -17.53 31.42 -10.06
N SER A 151 -18.72 31.96 -9.76
CA SER A 151 -19.15 32.25 -8.39
C SER A 151 -19.81 31.09 -7.64
N ASP A 152 -20.15 29.99 -8.31
CA ASP A 152 -20.76 28.81 -7.69
C ASP A 152 -19.68 27.78 -7.28
N GLY A 153 -18.85 28.15 -6.31
CA GLY A 153 -17.95 27.21 -5.63
C GLY A 153 -18.75 26.15 -4.84
N PRO A 154 -18.23 24.92 -4.68
CA PRO A 154 -18.97 23.82 -4.09
C PRO A 154 -19.29 24.11 -2.62
N LYS A 155 -20.57 24.02 -2.24
CA LYS A 155 -21.01 23.95 -0.84
C LYS A 155 -20.40 22.70 -0.21
N SER A 156 -19.33 22.89 0.58
CA SER A 156 -18.82 21.85 1.48
C SER A 156 -19.91 21.42 2.46
N LYS A 157 -20.13 20.11 2.51
CA LYS A 157 -20.86 19.41 3.58
C LYS A 157 -19.94 19.14 4.76
#